data_AF-A0A8H8VES3-F1
#
_entry.id   AF-A0A8H8VES3-F1
#
_cell.length_a   1.000
_cell.length_b   1.000
_cell.length_c   1.000
_cell.angle_alpha   90.00
_cell.angle_beta   90.00
_cell.angle_gamma   90.00
#
_symmetry.space_group_name_H-M   'P 1'
#
loop_
_entity.id
_entity.type
_entity.pdbx_description
1 polymer ?
#
loop_
_entity_poly.entity_id
_entity_poly.type
_entity_poly.pdbx_seq_one_letter_code
_entity_poly.pdbx_strand_id
1 'polypeptide(L)'
;MSRGWAYFFWSHQDVVVVSREGNDPFKGFYDNILESLTRLKATMGPEAGDDRWVIAFYSYDWLTVVNVSPLALVGQWDVFIPYYATDCDWYHRAHMAGLKLLVEDVGLIFDMSASLAEPEKLLFGDGGDGIKPNSTKFQELIVALEAKGRVGTGPDPPGYPDRFFWQTEIMGGWGEPWAYNPDGLTRAYKAMGSAGRIIFSAKWGLPEASCELFREKIKAQREAWSFP
;
A
#
# COMPACT_ATOMS: atom_id res chain seq x y z
N MET A 1 -21.85 3.70 4.17
CA MET A 1 -21.17 3.44 5.46
C MET A 1 -22.14 2.81 6.48
N SER A 2 -22.62 1.59 6.23
CA SER A 2 -23.78 0.99 6.92
C SER A 2 -23.48 0.27 8.24
N ARG A 3 -22.22 0.17 8.67
CA ARG A 3 -21.81 -0.59 9.88
C ARG A 3 -21.29 0.26 11.03
N GLY A 4 -21.28 1.58 10.91
CA GLY A 4 -20.80 2.48 11.98
C GLY A 4 -19.32 2.32 12.34
N TRP A 5 -18.50 1.75 11.44
CA TRP A 5 -17.07 1.57 11.68
C TRP A 5 -16.35 2.92 11.68
N ALA A 6 -15.60 3.19 12.75
CA ALA A 6 -14.79 4.42 12.87
C ALA A 6 -13.51 4.35 12.00
N TYR A 7 -13.01 3.14 11.76
CA TYR A 7 -11.84 2.87 10.94
C TYR A 7 -11.94 1.48 10.31
N PHE A 8 -11.13 1.22 9.30
CA PHE A 8 -10.90 -0.13 8.77
C PHE A 8 -9.44 -0.28 8.32
N PHE A 9 -8.95 -1.52 8.29
CA PHE A 9 -7.66 -1.83 7.70
C PHE A 9 -7.81 -2.09 6.21
N TRP A 10 -6.86 -1.62 5.41
CA TRP A 10 -6.71 -1.97 4.01
C TRP A 10 -5.32 -2.54 3.78
N SER A 11 -5.23 -3.63 3.01
CA SER A 11 -3.98 -4.34 2.73
C SER A 11 -3.98 -4.88 1.32
N HIS A 12 -2.81 -4.87 0.67
CA HIS A 12 -2.59 -5.66 -0.54
C HIS A 12 -2.72 -7.16 -0.21
N GLN A 13 -3.00 -7.98 -1.23
CA GLN A 13 -3.24 -9.43 -1.07
C GLN A 13 -1.94 -10.23 -0.93
N ASP A 14 -0.85 -9.66 -1.42
CA ASP A 14 0.49 -10.20 -1.61
C ASP A 14 1.47 -9.71 -0.55
N VAL A 15 0.98 -9.52 0.69
CA VAL A 15 1.77 -8.97 1.79
C VAL A 15 2.15 -10.03 2.81
N VAL A 16 3.43 -10.05 3.19
CA VAL A 16 3.92 -10.80 4.36
C VAL A 16 4.35 -9.80 5.44
N VAL A 17 3.87 -10.03 6.67
CA VAL A 17 4.23 -9.22 7.84
C VAL A 17 5.06 -10.03 8.82
N VAL A 18 6.13 -9.45 9.34
CA VAL A 18 6.99 -10.07 10.35
C VAL A 18 7.42 -9.06 11.41
N SER A 19 7.60 -9.55 12.62
CA SER A 19 8.11 -8.76 13.74
C SER A 19 9.59 -8.44 13.56
N ARG A 20 10.09 -7.36 14.16
CA ARG A 20 11.54 -7.11 14.25
C ARG A 20 12.13 -7.89 15.41
N GLU A 21 12.37 -9.18 15.21
CA GLU A 21 12.82 -10.05 16.30
C GLU A 21 14.20 -9.69 16.87
N GLY A 22 15.01 -8.93 16.13
CA GLY A 22 16.29 -8.40 16.61
C GLY A 22 16.20 -7.18 17.54
N ASN A 23 15.02 -6.62 17.76
CA ASN A 23 14.84 -5.49 18.68
C ASN A 23 14.89 -5.95 20.15
N ASP A 24 15.43 -5.11 21.03
CA ASP A 24 15.39 -5.28 22.49
C ASP A 24 14.76 -4.04 23.16
N PRO A 25 13.61 -4.16 23.85
CA PRO A 25 12.83 -5.39 24.04
C PRO A 25 12.15 -5.87 22.75
N PHE A 26 12.07 -7.19 22.59
CA PHE A 26 11.30 -7.80 21.51
C PHE A 26 9.81 -7.47 21.68
N LYS A 27 9.16 -7.11 20.58
CA LYS A 27 7.72 -6.87 20.52
C LYS A 27 7.12 -7.42 19.23
N GLY A 28 6.00 -8.12 19.36
CA GLY A 28 5.29 -8.71 18.24
C GLY A 28 4.69 -7.67 17.31
N PHE A 29 4.62 -7.98 16.01
CA PHE A 29 3.96 -7.15 15.00
C PHE A 29 2.51 -6.80 15.40
N TYR A 30 1.77 -7.79 15.89
CA TYR A 30 0.39 -7.59 16.35
C TYR A 30 0.30 -6.58 17.51
N ASP A 31 1.21 -6.67 18.47
CA ASP A 31 1.24 -5.74 19.61
C ASP A 31 1.63 -4.31 19.18
N ASN A 32 2.48 -4.17 18.16
CA ASN A 32 2.77 -2.87 17.56
C ASN A 32 1.55 -2.27 16.85
N ILE A 33 0.79 -3.09 16.12
CA ILE A 33 -0.47 -2.66 15.50
C ILE A 33 -1.47 -2.20 16.55
N LEU A 34 -1.66 -2.96 17.64
CA LEU A 34 -2.60 -2.59 18.71
C LEU A 34 -2.23 -1.28 19.41
N GLU A 35 -0.94 -1.06 19.69
CA GLU A 35 -0.48 0.20 20.28
C GLU A 35 -0.64 1.37 19.33
N SER A 36 -0.25 1.20 18.05
CA SER A 36 -0.45 2.24 17.03
C SER A 36 -1.93 2.59 16.88
N LEU A 37 -2.78 1.58 16.77
CA LEU A 37 -4.23 1.78 16.67
C LEU A 37 -4.80 2.47 17.91
N THR A 38 -4.29 2.17 19.11
CA THR A 38 -4.72 2.85 20.34
C THR A 38 -4.35 4.33 20.31
N ARG A 39 -3.13 4.68 19.89
CA ARG A 39 -2.71 6.08 19.73
C ARG A 39 -3.54 6.81 18.66
N LEU A 40 -3.71 6.18 17.50
CA LEU A 40 -4.47 6.74 16.38
C LEU A 40 -5.94 6.97 16.74
N LYS A 41 -6.57 6.04 17.46
CA LYS A 41 -7.95 6.20 17.92
C LYS A 41 -8.13 7.36 18.89
N ALA A 42 -7.12 7.66 19.71
CA ALA A 42 -7.16 8.78 20.65
C ALA A 42 -7.19 10.14 19.94
N THR A 43 -6.75 10.20 18.68
CA THR A 43 -6.74 11.41 17.85
C THR A 43 -7.83 11.42 16.77
N MET A 44 -8.78 10.49 16.82
CA MET A 44 -9.94 10.49 15.92
C MET A 44 -11.02 11.45 16.42
N GLY A 45 -11.67 12.15 15.48
CA GLY A 45 -12.84 12.98 15.76
C GLY A 45 -12.65 14.47 15.48
N PRO A 46 -13.68 15.29 15.72
CA PRO A 46 -13.64 16.72 15.42
C PRO A 46 -12.67 17.50 16.30
N GLU A 47 -12.43 17.04 17.54
CA GLU A 47 -11.52 17.67 18.50
C GLU A 47 -10.05 17.69 18.06
N ALA A 48 -9.70 16.87 17.06
CA ALA A 48 -8.34 16.84 16.51
C ALA A 48 -7.97 18.11 15.73
N GLY A 49 -8.93 18.96 15.33
CA GLY A 49 -8.64 20.23 14.65
C GLY A 49 -7.79 20.06 13.38
N ASP A 50 -6.60 20.67 13.39
CA ASP A 50 -5.61 20.60 12.31
C ASP A 50 -4.79 19.29 12.30
N ASP A 51 -4.92 18.46 13.34
CA ASP A 51 -4.29 17.14 13.43
C ASP A 51 -5.17 16.01 12.87
N ARG A 52 -6.31 16.35 12.26
CA ARG A 52 -7.15 15.35 11.59
C ARG A 52 -6.36 14.63 10.50
N TRP A 53 -6.50 13.31 10.50
CA TRP A 53 -5.83 12.41 9.58
C TRP A 53 -6.83 11.46 8.94
N VAL A 54 -6.52 11.01 7.73
CA VAL A 54 -7.41 10.12 6.96
C VAL A 54 -6.82 8.72 6.74
N ILE A 55 -5.51 8.63 6.58
CA ILE A 55 -4.78 7.36 6.44
C ILE A 55 -3.59 7.40 7.38
N ALA A 56 -3.30 6.27 8.01
CA ALA A 56 -1.98 5.97 8.56
C ALA A 56 -1.40 4.77 7.82
N PHE A 57 -0.29 5.01 7.12
CA PHE A 57 0.46 4.01 6.38
C PHE A 57 1.39 3.25 7.33
N TYR A 58 1.34 1.92 7.31
CA TYR A 58 2.34 1.10 8.01
C TYR A 58 3.52 0.75 7.11
N SER A 59 3.26 0.49 5.83
CA SER A 59 4.28 0.43 4.79
C SER A 59 3.63 0.74 3.45
N TYR A 60 3.68 2.02 3.05
CA TYR A 60 2.95 2.55 1.89
C TYR A 60 1.50 2.02 1.85
N ASP A 61 0.89 1.85 0.67
CA ASP A 61 -0.48 1.35 0.53
C ASP A 61 -0.63 -0.17 0.76
N TRP A 62 0.43 -0.87 1.18
CA TRP A 62 0.44 -2.33 1.37
C TRP A 62 -0.29 -2.77 2.63
N LEU A 63 -0.18 -1.99 3.71
CA LEU A 63 -0.97 -2.17 4.92
C LEU A 63 -1.20 -0.80 5.55
N THR A 64 -2.47 -0.46 5.76
CA THR A 64 -2.89 0.86 6.21
C THR A 64 -4.10 0.76 7.11
N VAL A 65 -4.29 1.77 7.95
CA VAL A 65 -5.55 2.02 8.63
C VAL A 65 -6.17 3.31 8.10
N VAL A 66 -7.45 3.24 7.77
CA VAL A 66 -8.22 4.34 7.20
C VAL A 66 -9.22 4.85 8.23
N ASN A 67 -9.21 6.16 8.49
CA ASN A 67 -10.18 6.84 9.34
C ASN A 67 -11.43 7.20 8.53
N VAL A 68 -12.58 6.64 8.91
CA VAL A 68 -13.81 6.67 8.10
C VAL A 68 -14.45 8.05 8.07
N SER A 69 -14.39 8.81 9.18
CA SER A 69 -15.07 10.12 9.23
C SER A 69 -14.40 11.15 8.30
N PRO A 70 -13.06 11.32 8.31
CA PRO A 70 -12.38 12.21 7.37
C PRO A 70 -12.38 11.70 5.93
N LEU A 71 -12.45 10.38 5.69
CA LEU A 71 -12.53 9.80 4.35
C LEU A 71 -13.70 10.38 3.54
N ALA A 72 -14.83 10.65 4.20
CA ALA A 72 -16.00 11.26 3.56
C ALA A 72 -15.75 12.70 3.05
N LEU A 73 -14.78 13.43 3.64
CA LEU A 73 -14.42 14.79 3.20
C LEU A 73 -13.59 14.77 1.91
N VAL A 74 -12.82 13.71 1.69
CA VAL A 74 -12.01 13.56 0.48
C VAL A 74 -12.85 13.07 -0.69
N GLY A 75 -13.78 12.14 -0.41
CA GLY A 75 -14.63 11.49 -1.40
C GLY A 75 -13.96 10.27 -2.04
N GLN A 76 -14.61 9.73 -3.07
CA GLN A 76 -14.13 8.55 -3.81
C GLN A 76 -12.90 8.85 -4.67
N TRP A 77 -12.25 7.80 -5.17
CA TRP A 77 -11.23 7.87 -6.24
C TRP A 77 -11.78 8.57 -7.48
N ASP A 78 -10.93 9.29 -8.22
CA ASP A 78 -11.35 9.89 -9.50
C ASP A 78 -11.42 8.80 -10.56
N VAL A 79 -12.63 8.52 -11.04
CA VAL A 79 -12.92 7.45 -12.00
C VAL A 79 -12.39 7.75 -13.41
N PHE A 80 -11.99 8.99 -13.69
CA PHE A 80 -11.40 9.36 -14.98
C PHE A 80 -9.88 9.13 -15.04
N ILE A 81 -9.23 8.86 -13.90
CA ILE A 81 -7.80 8.54 -13.84
C ILE A 81 -7.68 7.01 -13.80
N PRO A 82 -7.45 6.34 -14.94
CA PRO A 82 -7.39 4.88 -14.98
C PRO A 82 -6.13 4.35 -14.31
N TYR A 83 -6.29 3.45 -13.35
CA TYR A 83 -5.18 2.82 -12.63
C TYR A 83 -4.18 3.89 -12.10
N TYR A 84 -2.90 3.54 -11.94
CA TYR A 84 -1.86 4.37 -11.31
C TYR A 84 -1.96 5.90 -11.48
N ALA A 85 -1.58 6.63 -10.42
CA ALA A 85 -1.74 8.08 -10.19
C ALA A 85 -3.11 8.51 -9.64
N THR A 86 -4.11 7.63 -9.63
CA THR A 86 -5.36 7.87 -8.88
C THR A 86 -5.14 7.91 -7.36
N ASP A 87 -4.21 7.09 -6.85
CA ASP A 87 -3.65 7.14 -5.49
C ASP A 87 -3.18 8.56 -5.16
N CYS A 88 -2.33 9.09 -6.04
CA CYS A 88 -1.74 10.39 -5.88
C CYS A 88 -2.80 11.51 -5.94
N ASP A 89 -3.72 11.47 -6.90
CA ASP A 89 -4.87 12.39 -6.95
C ASP A 89 -5.63 12.49 -5.61
N TRP A 90 -5.95 11.34 -5.05
CA TRP A 90 -6.72 11.29 -3.82
C TRP A 90 -5.91 11.78 -2.61
N TYR A 91 -4.62 11.42 -2.54
CA TYR A 91 -3.72 11.96 -1.51
C TYR A 91 -3.68 13.49 -1.59
N HIS A 92 -3.63 14.06 -2.80
CA HIS A 92 -3.71 15.51 -2.98
C HIS A 92 -5.00 16.11 -2.48
N ARG A 93 -6.14 15.51 -2.83
CA ARG A 93 -7.44 15.97 -2.29
C ARG A 93 -7.52 15.86 -0.77
N ALA A 94 -6.94 14.82 -0.16
CA ALA A 94 -6.90 14.68 1.29
C ALA A 94 -6.15 15.86 1.95
N HIS A 95 -4.97 16.19 1.45
CA HIS A 95 -4.21 17.33 1.96
C HIS A 95 -4.91 18.67 1.69
N MET A 96 -5.56 18.86 0.54
CA MET A 96 -6.35 20.07 0.26
C MET A 96 -7.55 20.21 1.21
N ALA A 97 -8.09 19.09 1.70
CA ALA A 97 -9.10 19.06 2.76
C ALA A 97 -8.51 19.29 4.17
N GLY A 98 -7.21 19.58 4.29
CA GLY A 98 -6.51 19.78 5.55
C GLY A 98 -6.29 18.49 6.34
N LEU A 99 -6.29 17.33 5.67
CA LEU A 99 -6.12 16.03 6.33
C LEU A 99 -4.68 15.53 6.18
N LYS A 100 -4.17 14.96 7.26
CA LYS A 100 -2.84 14.33 7.30
C LYS A 100 -2.88 12.90 6.77
N LEU A 101 -1.81 12.54 6.07
CA LEU A 101 -1.44 11.16 5.76
C LEU A 101 -0.27 10.81 6.69
N LEU A 102 -0.51 9.91 7.64
CA LEU A 102 0.47 9.53 8.66
C LEU A 102 1.30 8.34 8.20
N VAL A 103 2.47 8.18 8.81
CA VAL A 103 3.31 6.99 8.66
C VAL A 103 3.61 6.46 10.05
N GLU A 104 3.32 5.18 10.27
CA GLU A 104 3.50 4.50 11.55
C GLU A 104 4.45 3.32 11.34
N ASP A 105 5.43 3.18 12.23
CA ASP A 105 6.34 2.05 12.20
C ASP A 105 5.83 0.94 13.13
N VAL A 106 5.53 -0.23 12.57
CA VAL A 106 4.98 -1.38 13.30
C VAL A 106 5.73 -2.68 13.10
N GLY A 107 6.76 -2.69 12.26
CA GLY A 107 7.57 -3.89 11.97
C GLY A 107 8.09 -3.93 10.55
N LEU A 108 8.18 -5.13 9.99
CA LEU A 108 8.58 -5.36 8.61
C LEU A 108 7.37 -5.87 7.82
N ILE A 109 7.14 -5.24 6.67
CA ILE A 109 6.02 -5.52 5.79
C ILE A 109 6.63 -5.65 4.39
N PHE A 110 6.43 -6.80 3.77
CA PHE A 110 6.99 -7.15 2.48
C PHE A 110 5.87 -7.26 1.45
N ASP A 111 6.01 -6.53 0.34
CA ASP A 111 5.17 -6.66 -0.85
C ASP A 111 5.80 -7.67 -1.81
N MET A 112 5.20 -8.86 -1.90
CA MET A 112 5.79 -10.03 -2.53
C MET A 112 5.47 -10.07 -4.03
N SER A 113 6.47 -10.14 -4.91
CA SER A 113 6.22 -10.33 -6.35
C SER A 113 6.06 -11.79 -6.77
N ALA A 114 6.37 -12.72 -5.88
CA ALA A 114 6.34 -14.15 -6.16
C ALA A 114 6.09 -14.97 -4.89
N SER A 115 5.52 -16.16 -5.08
CA SER A 115 5.35 -17.13 -4.00
C SER A 115 6.68 -17.58 -3.40
N LEU A 116 6.65 -17.83 -2.09
CA LEU A 116 7.74 -18.51 -1.37
C LEU A 116 7.73 -20.00 -1.70
N ALA A 117 8.89 -20.64 -1.73
CA ALA A 117 8.98 -22.09 -1.79
C ALA A 117 8.67 -22.68 -0.41
N GLU A 118 7.75 -23.64 -0.34
CA GLU A 118 7.31 -24.25 0.93
C GLU A 118 6.93 -23.20 2.01
N PRO A 119 5.95 -22.32 1.72
CA PRO A 119 5.63 -21.17 2.58
C PRO A 119 5.25 -21.59 4.01
N GLU A 120 4.58 -22.72 4.18
CA GLU A 120 4.20 -23.23 5.50
C GLU A 120 5.43 -23.52 6.37
N LYS A 121 6.46 -24.13 5.77
CA LYS A 121 7.71 -24.47 6.44
C LYS A 121 8.53 -23.22 6.77
N LEU A 122 8.63 -22.28 5.82
CA LEU A 122 9.38 -21.04 6.05
C LEU A 122 8.70 -20.16 7.12
N LEU A 123 7.39 -19.97 7.05
CA LEU A 123 6.65 -19.10 7.95
C LEU A 123 6.44 -19.75 9.32
N PHE A 124 5.94 -20.99 9.38
CA PHE A 124 5.50 -21.63 10.62
C PHE A 124 6.49 -22.68 11.12
N GLY A 125 7.22 -23.34 10.22
CA GLY A 125 8.20 -24.38 10.55
C GLY A 125 7.54 -25.69 10.98
N ASP A 126 8.36 -26.66 11.37
CA ASP A 126 7.91 -28.02 11.68
C ASP A 126 7.51 -28.22 13.16
N GLY A 127 7.42 -27.12 13.94
CA GLY A 127 7.03 -27.12 15.35
C GLY A 127 8.09 -27.64 16.34
N GLY A 128 9.32 -27.93 15.87
CA GLY A 128 10.38 -28.56 16.67
C GLY A 128 11.40 -27.63 17.33
N ASP A 129 11.54 -26.38 16.87
CA ASP A 129 12.58 -25.49 17.35
C ASP A 129 12.07 -24.62 18.50
N GLY A 130 12.80 -24.63 19.61
CA GLY A 130 12.55 -23.72 20.73
C GLY A 130 12.54 -22.27 20.25
N ILE A 131 11.35 -21.70 20.13
CA ILE A 131 11.12 -20.37 19.54
C ILE A 131 11.76 -19.33 20.44
N LYS A 132 12.89 -18.77 19.97
CA LYS A 132 13.51 -17.58 20.55
C LYS A 132 13.49 -16.47 19.50
N PRO A 133 13.24 -15.21 19.90
CA PRO A 133 13.39 -14.08 19.00
C PRO A 133 14.77 -14.09 18.33
N ASN A 134 14.79 -13.74 17.04
CA ASN A 134 15.98 -13.62 16.21
C ASN A 134 16.71 -14.96 16.00
N SER A 135 15.93 -16.04 15.88
CA SER A 135 16.44 -17.39 15.57
C SER A 135 17.08 -17.45 14.17
N THR A 136 17.92 -18.47 13.93
CA THR A 136 18.47 -18.74 12.59
C THR A 136 17.37 -18.89 11.54
N LYS A 137 16.28 -19.58 11.88
CA LYS A 137 15.10 -19.72 11.02
C LYS A 137 14.50 -18.35 10.65
N PHE A 138 14.36 -17.45 11.62
CA PHE A 138 13.87 -16.10 11.35
C PHE A 138 14.79 -15.36 10.38
N GLN A 139 16.11 -15.46 10.57
CA GLN A 139 17.09 -14.85 9.67
C GLN A 139 16.99 -15.41 8.25
N GLU A 140 16.85 -16.73 8.09
CA GLU A 140 16.63 -17.38 6.80
C GLU A 140 15.32 -16.93 6.13
N LEU A 141 14.24 -16.77 6.91
CA LEU A 141 12.98 -16.23 6.43
C LEU A 141 13.15 -14.79 5.92
N ILE A 142 13.83 -13.91 6.66
CA ILE A 142 14.08 -12.54 6.23
C ILE A 142 14.84 -12.50 4.90
N VAL A 143 15.89 -13.32 4.75
CA VAL A 143 16.63 -13.41 3.48
C VAL A 143 15.73 -13.86 2.33
N ALA A 144 14.86 -14.85 2.57
CA ALA A 144 13.91 -15.32 1.55
C ALA A 144 12.88 -14.26 1.17
N LEU A 145 12.40 -13.47 2.13
CA LEU A 145 11.48 -12.36 1.91
C LEU A 145 12.15 -11.22 1.14
N GLU A 146 13.36 -10.80 1.53
CA GLU A 146 14.12 -9.74 0.84
C GLU A 146 14.47 -10.11 -0.61
N ALA A 147 14.67 -11.40 -0.91
CA ALA A 147 14.95 -11.86 -2.26
C ALA A 147 13.73 -11.75 -3.22
N LYS A 148 12.51 -11.72 -2.69
CA LYS A 148 11.24 -11.81 -3.45
C LYS A 148 10.26 -10.69 -3.14
N GLY A 149 10.56 -9.84 -2.18
CA GLY A 149 9.66 -8.81 -1.66
C GLY A 149 10.33 -7.45 -1.68
N ARG A 150 9.53 -6.40 -1.90
CA ARG A 150 9.96 -5.03 -1.66
C ARG A 150 9.71 -4.67 -0.19
N VAL A 151 10.57 -3.81 0.34
CA VAL A 151 10.37 -3.16 1.64
C VAL A 151 10.26 -1.66 1.41
N GLY A 152 9.12 -1.06 1.79
CA GLY A 152 8.80 0.34 1.55
C GLY A 152 8.85 0.77 0.09
N THR A 153 9.16 2.04 -0.16
CA THR A 153 9.26 2.62 -1.52
C THR A 153 10.65 2.45 -2.16
N GLY A 154 11.44 1.49 -1.67
CA GLY A 154 12.79 1.22 -2.18
C GLY A 154 12.79 0.69 -3.63
N PRO A 155 13.94 0.72 -4.31
CA PRO A 155 14.07 0.10 -5.63
C PRO A 155 13.79 -1.41 -5.55
N ASP A 156 13.39 -1.97 -6.69
CA ASP A 156 13.31 -3.42 -6.88
C ASP A 156 14.61 -4.12 -6.49
N PRO A 157 14.57 -5.25 -5.77
CA PRO A 157 15.77 -6.04 -5.58
C PRO A 157 16.30 -6.59 -6.93
N PRO A 158 17.59 -6.92 -7.03
CA PRO A 158 18.17 -7.43 -8.27
C PRO A 158 17.48 -8.70 -8.74
N GLY A 159 17.00 -8.73 -10.00
CA GLY A 159 16.27 -9.87 -10.56
C GLY A 159 14.82 -9.97 -10.10
N TYR A 160 14.30 -8.98 -9.38
CA TYR A 160 12.87 -8.87 -9.10
C TYR A 160 12.13 -8.80 -10.43
N PRO A 161 11.23 -9.76 -10.71
CA PRO A 161 10.39 -9.63 -11.88
C PRO A 161 9.55 -8.37 -11.72
N ASP A 162 9.26 -7.68 -12.81
CA ASP A 162 8.37 -6.51 -12.81
C ASP A 162 7.21 -6.72 -11.82
N ARG A 163 6.86 -5.75 -10.97
CA ARG A 163 5.77 -5.89 -9.97
C ARG A 163 4.47 -6.40 -10.61
N PHE A 164 4.32 -6.18 -11.91
CA PHE A 164 3.24 -6.69 -12.75
C PHE A 164 3.41 -8.14 -13.24
N PHE A 165 4.28 -8.93 -12.63
CA PHE A 165 4.56 -10.29 -13.06
C PHE A 165 3.52 -11.29 -12.54
N TRP A 166 2.91 -11.05 -11.38
CA TRP A 166 1.87 -11.95 -10.86
C TRP A 166 0.68 -12.06 -11.82
N GLN A 167 0.37 -11.03 -12.60
CA GLN A 167 -0.65 -11.07 -13.63
C GLN A 167 -0.35 -12.14 -14.69
N THR A 168 0.93 -12.43 -14.94
CA THR A 168 1.37 -13.48 -15.86
C THR A 168 1.36 -14.88 -15.24
N GLU A 169 1.37 -14.98 -13.91
CA GLU A 169 1.31 -16.25 -13.16
C GLU A 169 -0.14 -16.77 -13.02
N ILE A 170 -1.15 -15.92 -13.20
CA ILE A 170 -2.56 -16.34 -13.15
C ILE A 170 -2.93 -17.06 -14.46
N MET A 171 -2.77 -18.38 -14.45
CA MET A 171 -3.12 -19.28 -15.56
C MET A 171 -4.51 -19.94 -15.39
N GLY A 172 -5.30 -19.52 -14.41
CA GLY A 172 -6.63 -20.07 -14.16
C GLY A 172 -7.57 -19.89 -15.36
N GLY A 173 -8.22 -20.97 -15.79
CA GLY A 173 -9.10 -20.97 -16.96
C GLY A 173 -8.38 -20.97 -18.32
N TRP A 174 -7.05 -21.12 -18.35
CA TRP A 174 -6.29 -21.14 -19.61
C TRP A 174 -6.83 -22.18 -20.60
N GLY A 175 -7.15 -21.71 -21.82
CA GLY A 175 -7.80 -22.52 -22.86
C GLY A 175 -9.32 -22.36 -22.93
N GLU A 176 -9.96 -21.70 -21.96
CA GLU A 176 -11.38 -21.33 -22.03
C GLU A 176 -11.60 -20.05 -22.85
N PRO A 177 -12.75 -19.88 -23.53
CA PRO A 177 -13.01 -18.72 -24.39
C PRO A 177 -13.01 -17.35 -23.66
N TRP A 178 -13.19 -17.36 -22.34
CA TRP A 178 -13.31 -16.17 -21.49
C TRP A 178 -12.02 -15.87 -20.70
N ALA A 179 -11.02 -16.74 -20.78
CA ALA A 179 -9.76 -16.53 -20.10
C ALA A 179 -8.93 -15.47 -20.84
N TYR A 180 -8.45 -14.49 -20.08
CA TYR A 180 -7.53 -13.50 -20.63
C TYR A 180 -6.20 -14.16 -20.93
N ASN A 181 -5.59 -13.78 -22.07
CA ASN A 181 -4.18 -14.04 -22.28
C ASN A 181 -3.36 -13.20 -21.26
N PRO A 182 -2.58 -13.81 -20.34
CA PRO A 182 -1.90 -13.09 -19.27
C PRO A 182 -0.89 -12.04 -19.77
N ASP A 183 -0.16 -12.33 -20.85
CA ASP A 183 0.75 -11.35 -21.48
C ASP A 183 -0.02 -10.16 -22.06
N GLY A 184 -1.14 -10.44 -22.72
CA GLY A 184 -2.04 -9.43 -23.27
C GLY A 184 -2.63 -8.55 -22.17
N LEU A 185 -3.10 -9.16 -21.09
CA LEU A 185 -3.63 -8.46 -19.91
C LEU A 185 -2.57 -7.57 -19.27
N THR A 186 -1.35 -8.08 -19.10
CA THR A 186 -0.21 -7.32 -18.53
C THR A 186 0.12 -6.10 -19.40
N ARG A 187 0.18 -6.25 -20.72
CA ARG A 187 0.38 -5.12 -21.64
C ARG A 187 -0.75 -4.09 -21.54
N ALA A 188 -2.00 -4.54 -21.50
CA ALA A 188 -3.16 -3.65 -21.35
C ALA A 188 -3.13 -2.89 -20.01
N TYR A 189 -2.77 -3.57 -18.92
CA TYR A 189 -2.65 -2.99 -17.59
C TYR A 189 -1.57 -1.89 -17.54
N LYS A 190 -0.40 -2.14 -18.14
CA LYS A 190 0.67 -1.13 -18.28
C LYS A 190 0.21 0.08 -19.09
N ALA A 191 -0.47 -0.14 -20.21
CA ALA A 191 -1.01 0.93 -21.04
C ALA A 191 -2.02 1.80 -20.27
N MET A 192 -2.89 1.18 -19.48
CA MET A 192 -3.83 1.89 -18.60
C MET A 192 -3.11 2.70 -17.53
N GLY A 193 -2.08 2.15 -16.88
CA GLY A 193 -1.28 2.90 -15.91
C GLY A 193 -0.53 4.09 -16.54
N SER A 194 -0.08 3.99 -17.79
CA SER A 194 0.50 5.12 -18.52
C SER A 194 -0.55 6.18 -18.86
N ALA A 195 -1.75 5.77 -19.28
CA ALA A 195 -2.87 6.68 -19.53
C ALA A 195 -3.31 7.41 -18.25
N GLY A 196 -3.35 6.72 -17.11
CA GLY A 196 -3.66 7.30 -15.79
C GLY A 196 -2.75 8.46 -15.44
N ARG A 197 -1.43 8.26 -15.59
CA ARG A 197 -0.43 9.31 -15.40
C ARG A 197 -0.65 10.52 -16.30
N ILE A 198 -0.90 10.31 -17.60
CA ILE A 198 -1.17 11.40 -18.55
C ILE A 198 -2.40 12.21 -18.12
N ILE A 199 -3.50 11.52 -17.78
CA ILE A 199 -4.75 12.16 -17.39
C ILE A 199 -4.60 12.91 -16.07
N PHE A 200 -3.90 12.32 -15.09
CA PHE A 200 -3.56 12.98 -13.83
C PHE A 200 -2.76 14.27 -14.05
N SER A 201 -1.71 14.23 -14.87
CA SER A 201 -0.94 15.44 -15.23
C SER A 201 -1.83 16.49 -15.87
N ALA A 202 -2.71 16.09 -16.79
CA ALA A 202 -3.60 17.00 -17.48
C ALA A 202 -4.64 17.64 -16.54
N LYS A 203 -5.23 16.85 -15.64
CA LYS A 203 -6.20 17.31 -14.62
C LYS A 203 -5.63 18.43 -13.77
N TRP A 204 -4.39 18.27 -13.32
CA TRP A 204 -3.75 19.20 -12.38
C TRP A 204 -2.85 20.25 -13.07
N GLY A 205 -2.70 20.17 -14.40
CA GLY A 205 -1.88 21.08 -15.18
C GLY A 205 -0.38 20.95 -14.89
N LEU A 206 0.09 19.71 -14.73
CA LEU A 206 1.46 19.38 -14.35
C LEU A 206 2.29 18.98 -15.57
N PRO A 207 3.60 19.27 -15.58
CA PRO A 207 4.48 18.86 -16.65
C PRO A 207 4.66 17.33 -16.70
N GLU A 208 4.68 16.68 -15.53
CA GLU A 208 4.86 15.23 -15.39
C GLU A 208 3.96 14.67 -14.27
N ALA A 209 3.69 13.38 -14.32
CA ALA A 209 2.88 12.70 -13.32
C ALA A 209 3.74 12.39 -12.09
N SER A 210 3.75 13.30 -11.12
CA SER A 210 4.43 13.11 -9.84
C SER A 210 3.42 13.06 -8.70
N CYS A 211 3.66 12.16 -7.74
CA CYS A 211 2.89 12.11 -6.49
C CYS A 211 3.37 13.15 -5.47
N GLU A 212 4.36 13.98 -5.83
CA GLU A 212 4.90 15.06 -5.01
C GLU A 212 4.30 16.44 -5.33
N LEU A 213 3.01 16.52 -5.69
CA LEU A 213 2.42 17.81 -6.11
C LEU A 213 2.55 18.94 -5.08
N PHE A 214 2.69 18.63 -3.78
CA PHE A 214 2.87 19.64 -2.72
C PHE A 214 4.11 20.52 -2.89
N ARG A 215 5.13 20.05 -3.62
CA ARG A 215 6.33 20.85 -3.91
C ARG A 215 6.09 21.85 -5.05
N GLU A 216 5.13 21.60 -5.93
CA GLU A 216 4.92 22.37 -7.16
C GLU A 216 3.92 23.53 -7.05
N LYS A 217 3.47 23.89 -5.82
CA LYS A 217 2.44 24.93 -5.57
C LYS A 217 1.12 24.64 -6.30
N ILE A 218 0.46 23.55 -5.90
CA ILE A 218 -0.81 23.10 -6.51
C ILE A 218 -1.87 24.20 -6.51
N LYS A 219 -2.51 24.31 -7.67
CA LYS A 219 -3.76 25.02 -7.94
C LYS A 219 -4.89 24.55 -7.02
N ALA A 220 -5.80 25.44 -6.64
CA ALA A 220 -6.95 25.09 -5.79
C ALA A 220 -7.85 24.03 -6.48
N GLN A 221 -8.67 23.28 -5.74
CA GLN A 221 -9.49 22.18 -6.31
C GLN A 221 -10.41 22.67 -7.44
N ARG A 222 -10.82 23.94 -7.36
CA ARG A 222 -11.62 24.65 -8.38
C ARG A 222 -10.93 24.79 -9.74
N GLU A 223 -9.62 24.58 -9.79
CA GLU A 223 -8.79 24.66 -11.00
C GLU A 223 -8.45 23.26 -11.54
N ALA A 224 -8.89 22.18 -10.87
CA ALA A 224 -8.82 20.85 -11.46
C ALA A 224 -9.66 20.83 -12.75
N TRP A 225 -9.12 20.21 -13.81
CA TRP A 225 -9.75 20.14 -15.13
C TRP A 225 -9.98 21.49 -15.82
N SER A 226 -9.36 22.58 -15.35
CA SER A 226 -9.52 23.91 -15.95
C SER A 226 -8.66 24.08 -17.22
N PHE A 227 -8.66 23.09 -18.12
CA PHE A 227 -7.89 23.10 -19.37
C PHE A 227 -7.89 24.51 -20.01
N PRO A 228 -6.75 25.00 -20.50
CA PRO A 228 -6.68 26.31 -21.14
C PRO A 228 -7.67 26.45 -22.30
#